data_AF-A0A8J7C7V2-F1
#
_entry.id   AF-A0A8J7C7V2-F1
#
_cell.length_a   1.000
_cell.length_b   1.000
_cell.length_c   1.000
_cell.angle_alpha   90.00
_cell.angle_beta   90.00
_cell.angle_gamma   90.00
#
_symmetry.space_group_name_H-M   'P 1'
#
loop_
_entity.id
_entity.type
_entity.pdbx_description
1 polymer ?
#
loop_
_entity_poly.entity_id
_entity_poly.type
_entity_poly.pdbx_seq_one_letter_code
_entity_poly.pdbx_strand_id
1 'polypeptide(L)'
;MSTKQPELEIKVTGELPELAGVHHQEAEHLAREAYVMILLKHGIISSGKAGELLGMHRLDVIELMEKYDISVFPNQTREELEQEVAQTLALLKQHRP
;
A
#
# COMPACT_ATOMS: atom_id res chain seq x y z
N MET A 1 14.56 -16.86 14.57
CA MET A 1 13.61 -16.03 15.34
C MET A 1 12.31 -15.96 14.54
N SER A 2 11.19 -16.46 15.05
CA SER A 2 9.90 -16.35 14.34
C SER A 2 9.47 -14.89 14.34
N THR A 3 9.55 -14.23 13.20
CA THR A 3 8.91 -12.94 12.96
C THR A 3 7.40 -13.16 13.01
N LYS A 4 6.72 -12.64 14.04
CA LYS A 4 5.25 -12.59 14.06
C LYS A 4 4.80 -11.83 12.80
N GLN A 5 4.01 -12.48 11.94
CA GLN A 5 3.32 -11.79 10.86
C GLN A 5 2.40 -10.72 11.49
N PRO A 6 2.32 -9.52 10.91
CA PRO A 6 1.43 -8.50 11.42
C PRO A 6 -0.02 -8.98 11.25
N GLU A 7 -0.79 -8.93 12.34
CA GLU A 7 -2.17 -9.37 12.37
C GLU A 7 -3.09 -8.17 12.14
N LEU A 8 -3.82 -8.18 11.03
CA LEU A 8 -4.89 -7.23 10.73
C LEU A 8 -6.23 -7.91 10.98
N GLU A 9 -7.01 -7.37 11.91
CA GLU A 9 -8.37 -7.81 12.23
C GLU A 9 -9.37 -6.74 11.75
N ILE A 10 -10.35 -7.14 10.94
CA ILE A 10 -11.46 -6.28 10.51
C ILE A 10 -12.76 -6.90 11.04
N LYS A 11 -13.49 -6.15 11.87
CA LYS A 11 -14.79 -6.56 12.40
C LYS A 11 -15.90 -5.81 11.67
N VAL A 12 -16.76 -6.56 10.99
CA VAL A 12 -17.98 -6.05 10.37
C VAL A 12 -19.15 -6.43 11.26
N THR A 13 -20.03 -5.49 11.57
CA THR A 13 -21.22 -5.71 12.39
C THR A 13 -22.44 -5.20 11.63
N GLY A 14 -23.43 -6.08 11.42
CA GLY A 14 -24.66 -5.76 10.69
C GLY A 14 -25.50 -6.99 10.40
N GLU A 15 -26.74 -6.76 9.96
CA GLU A 15 -27.63 -7.81 9.47
C GLU A 15 -27.27 -8.15 8.01
N LEU A 16 -26.89 -9.39 7.75
CA LEU A 16 -26.56 -9.89 6.41
C LEU A 16 -27.65 -10.86 5.92
N PRO A 17 -27.93 -10.88 4.60
CA PRO A 17 -28.80 -11.91 4.01
C PRO A 17 -28.28 -13.33 4.31
N GLU A 18 -29.18 -14.30 4.47
CA GLU A 18 -28.83 -15.69 4.82
C GLU A 18 -27.82 -16.35 3.87
N LEU A 19 -27.82 -15.97 2.58
CA LEU A 19 -26.91 -16.51 1.57
C LEU A 19 -25.50 -15.87 1.58
N ALA A 20 -25.26 -14.87 2.44
CA ALA A 20 -23.96 -14.19 2.54
C ALA A 20 -22.82 -15.15 2.94
N GLY A 21 -23.14 -16.28 3.59
CA GLY A 21 -22.16 -17.30 3.95
C GLY A 21 -21.39 -17.88 2.77
N VAL A 22 -21.98 -17.92 1.56
CA VAL A 22 -21.34 -18.47 0.35
C VAL A 22 -20.19 -17.59 -0.13
N HIS A 23 -20.30 -16.27 0.03
CA HIS A 23 -19.31 -15.29 -0.41
C HIS A 23 -18.53 -14.68 0.74
N HIS A 24 -18.66 -15.21 1.96
CA HIS A 24 -18.10 -14.58 3.16
C HIS A 24 -16.58 -14.40 3.08
N GLN A 25 -15.86 -15.43 2.63
CA GLN A 25 -14.40 -15.39 2.50
C GLN A 25 -13.94 -14.39 1.43
N GLU A 26 -14.64 -14.33 0.30
CA GLU A 26 -14.37 -13.38 -0.78
C GLU A 26 -14.62 -11.93 -0.30
N ALA A 27 -15.72 -11.71 0.40
CA ALA A 27 -16.05 -10.41 0.98
C ALA A 27 -15.02 -9.97 2.04
N GLU A 28 -14.58 -10.88 2.92
CA GLU A 28 -13.55 -10.58 3.92
C GLU A 28 -12.21 -10.25 3.25
N HIS A 29 -11.82 -11.03 2.23
CA HIS A 29 -10.61 -10.78 1.45
C HIS A 29 -10.64 -9.39 0.80
N LEU A 30 -11.73 -9.05 0.11
CA LEU A 30 -11.89 -7.75 -0.54
C LEU A 30 -11.92 -6.59 0.47
N ALA A 31 -12.55 -6.77 1.63
CA ALA A 31 -12.55 -5.77 2.69
C ALA A 31 -11.13 -5.51 3.22
N ARG A 32 -10.36 -6.58 3.44
CA ARG A 32 -8.96 -6.52 3.87
C ARG A 32 -8.08 -5.83 2.83
N GLU A 33 -8.21 -6.23 1.57
CA GLU A 33 -7.51 -5.63 0.43
C GLU A 33 -7.80 -4.12 0.37
N ALA A 34 -9.08 -3.73 0.29
CA ALA A 34 -9.48 -2.35 0.17
C ALA A 34 -8.99 -1.48 1.33
N TYR A 35 -9.09 -1.98 2.58
CA TYR A 35 -8.61 -1.25 3.76
C TYR A 35 -7.11 -0.96 3.68
N VAL A 36 -6.29 -1.98 3.36
CA VAL A 36 -4.84 -1.80 3.22
C VAL A 36 -4.50 -0.85 2.08
N MET A 37 -5.18 -0.96 0.94
CA MET A 37 -4.91 -0.10 -0.22
C MET A 37 -5.30 1.36 0.04
N ILE A 38 -6.35 1.63 0.83
CA ILE A 38 -6.68 2.99 1.27
C ILE A 38 -5.58 3.58 2.16
N LEU A 39 -5.03 2.80 3.10
CA LEU A 39 -3.92 3.25 3.95
C LEU A 39 -2.66 3.55 3.12
N LEU A 40 -2.37 2.71 2.12
CA LEU A 40 -1.27 2.90 1.19
C LEU A 40 -1.47 4.18 0.34
N LYS A 41 -2.69 4.39 -0.19
CA LYS A 41 -3.03 5.57 -1.00
C LYS A 41 -2.79 6.89 -0.27
N HIS A 42 -3.04 6.91 1.03
CA HIS A 42 -2.83 8.08 1.88
C HIS A 42 -1.40 8.18 2.45
N GLY A 43 -0.49 7.28 2.05
CA GLY A 43 0.90 7.26 2.53
C GLY A 43 1.06 6.89 4.00
N ILE A 44 0.01 6.34 4.65
CA ILE A 44 0.05 5.94 6.06
C ILE A 44 0.94 4.70 6.24
N ILE A 45 0.96 3.83 5.24
CA ILE A 45 1.83 2.65 5.18
C ILE A 45 2.60 2.61 3.85
N SER A 46 3.75 1.93 3.85
CA SER A 46 4.53 1.68 2.64
C SER A 46 4.01 0.45 1.88
N SER A 47 4.41 0.30 0.61
CA SER A 47 4.10 -0.90 -0.18
C SER A 47 4.68 -2.19 0.41
N GLY A 48 5.84 -2.10 1.08
CA GLY A 48 6.39 -3.23 1.85
C GLY A 48 5.47 -3.64 3.00
N LYS A 49 4.94 -2.66 3.75
CA LYS A 49 4.03 -2.94 4.87
C LYS A 49 2.68 -3.49 4.40
N ALA A 50 2.16 -2.97 3.29
CA ALA A 50 0.95 -3.50 2.65
C ALA A 50 1.13 -4.98 2.25
N GLY A 51 2.30 -5.36 1.71
CA GLY A 51 2.61 -6.74 1.38
C GLY A 51 2.59 -7.66 2.59
N GLU A 52 3.20 -7.23 3.71
CA GLU A 52 3.14 -7.99 4.96
C GLU A 52 1.70 -8.21 5.46
N LEU A 53 0.84 -7.20 5.37
CA LEU A 53 -0.55 -7.24 5.87
C LEU A 53 -1.49 -8.06 4.98
N LEU A 54 -1.21 -8.12 3.68
CA LEU A 54 -1.97 -8.89 2.70
C LEU A 54 -1.39 -10.29 2.49
N GLY A 55 -0.23 -10.61 3.07
CA GLY A 55 0.47 -11.87 2.82
C GLY A 55 0.98 -11.99 1.37
N MET A 56 1.27 -10.87 0.73
CA MET A 56 1.70 -10.79 -0.68
C MET A 56 3.16 -10.31 -0.79
N HIS A 57 3.82 -10.61 -1.90
CA HIS A 57 5.13 -10.04 -2.16
C HIS A 57 4.99 -8.54 -2.48
N ARG A 58 6.03 -7.75 -2.17
CA ARG A 58 6.00 -6.29 -2.40
C ARG A 58 5.72 -5.94 -3.88
N LEU A 59 6.20 -6.74 -4.83
CA LEU A 59 5.96 -6.49 -6.25
C LEU A 59 4.49 -6.70 -6.62
N ASP A 60 3.84 -7.73 -6.09
CA ASP A 60 2.41 -7.99 -6.29
C ASP A 60 1.55 -6.82 -5.76
N VAL A 61 1.98 -6.18 -4.67
CA VAL A 61 1.33 -4.95 -4.17
C VAL A 61 1.46 -3.80 -5.17
N ILE A 62 2.62 -3.66 -5.81
CA ILE A 62 2.84 -2.59 -6.81
C ILE A 62 1.94 -2.81 -8.02
N GLU A 63 1.72 -4.06 -8.43
CA GLU A 63 0.75 -4.39 -9.49
C GLU A 63 -0.69 -4.08 -9.02
N LEU A 64 -1.03 -4.41 -7.78
CA LEU A 64 -2.35 -4.12 -7.21
C LEU A 64 -2.64 -2.61 -7.10
N MET A 65 -1.61 -1.77 -6.93
CA MET A 65 -1.77 -0.32 -6.86
C MET A 65 -2.43 0.27 -8.11
N GLU A 66 -2.24 -0.34 -9.29
CA GLU A 66 -2.91 0.08 -10.53
C GLU A 66 -4.44 -0.02 -10.42
N LYS A 67 -4.95 -1.13 -9.87
CA LYS A 67 -6.39 -1.37 -9.67
C LYS A 67 -7.05 -0.33 -8.76
N TYR A 68 -6.27 0.27 -7.85
CA TYR A 68 -6.75 1.26 -6.89
C TYR A 68 -6.42 2.72 -7.26
N ASP A 69 -5.89 2.94 -8.47
CA ASP A 69 -5.46 4.25 -8.94
C ASP A 69 -4.51 4.92 -7.94
N ILE A 70 -3.45 4.18 -7.57
CA ILE A 70 -2.39 4.65 -6.68
C ILE A 70 -1.10 4.72 -7.49
N SER A 71 -0.61 5.94 -7.69
CA SER A 71 0.68 6.15 -8.33
C SER A 71 1.81 5.70 -7.41
N VAL A 72 2.76 4.94 -7.97
CA VAL A 72 4.04 4.61 -7.32
C VAL A 72 4.95 5.84 -7.21
N PHE A 73 4.73 6.82 -8.08
CA PHE A 73 5.45 8.10 -8.05
C PHE A 73 4.63 9.14 -7.29
N PRO A 74 5.29 10.01 -6.51
CA PRO A 74 4.60 11.11 -5.86
C PRO A 74 3.92 12.01 -6.90
N ASN A 75 2.76 12.56 -6.54
CA ASN A 75 2.16 13.63 -7.31
C ASN A 75 3.02 14.87 -7.13
N GLN A 76 3.79 15.19 -8.16
CA GLN A 76 4.71 16.31 -8.18
C GLN A 76 4.62 17.04 -9.51
N THR A 77 4.79 18.35 -9.45
CA THR A 77 4.97 19.20 -10.62
C THR A 77 6.35 18.97 -11.23
N ARG A 78 6.53 19.42 -12.47
CA ARG A 78 7.82 19.36 -13.15
C ARG A 78 8.86 20.20 -12.39
N GLU A 79 8.45 21.36 -11.90
CA GLU A 79 9.30 22.31 -11.18
C GLU A 79 9.80 21.71 -9.85
N GLU A 80 8.92 21.04 -9.10
CA GLU A 80 9.29 20.32 -7.86
C GLU A 80 10.30 19.21 -8.14
N LEU A 81 10.09 18.43 -9.21
CA LEU A 81 11.03 17.39 -9.63
C LEU A 81 12.39 17.98 -10.06
N GLU A 82 12.40 19.03 -10.87
CA GLU A 82 13.64 19.71 -11.30
C GLU A 82 14.42 20.23 -10.08
N GLN A 83 13.71 20.75 -9.08
CA GLN A 83 14.30 21.20 -7.83
C GLN A 83 14.88 20.04 -7.00
N GLU A 84 14.17 18.91 -6.86
CA GLU A 84 14.66 17.72 -6.15
C GLU A 84 15.93 17.15 -6.81
N VAL A 85 15.95 17.07 -8.14
CA VAL A 85 17.12 16.62 -8.91
C VAL A 85 18.31 17.56 -8.70
N ALA A 86 18.09 18.88 -8.76
CA ALA A 86 19.15 19.86 -8.55
C ALA A 86 19.76 19.77 -7.14
N GLN A 87 18.92 19.61 -6.10
CA GLN A 87 19.36 19.44 -4.72
C GLN A 87 20.17 18.16 -4.54
N THR A 88 19.67 17.05 -5.07
CA THR A 88 20.36 15.75 -5.02
C THR A 88 21.73 15.80 -5.71
N LEU A 89 21.80 16.42 -6.89
CA LEU A 89 23.07 16.60 -7.61
C LEU A 89 24.07 17.47 -6.84
N ALA A 90 23.61 18.50 -6.15
CA ALA A 90 24.47 19.32 -5.30
C ALA A 90 25.02 18.52 -4.11
N LEU A 91 24.17 17.72 -3.45
CA LEU A 91 24.57 16.84 -2.35
C LEU A 91 25.63 15.83 -2.76
N LEU A 92 25.46 15.19 -3.93
CA LEU A 92 26.42 14.24 -4.48
C LEU A 92 27.78 14.88 -4.80
N LYS A 93 27.79 16.13 -5.28
CA LYS A 93 29.04 16.88 -5.53
C LYS A 93 29.78 17.21 -4.22
N GLN A 94 29.05 17.49 -3.14
CA GLN A 94 29.64 17.75 -1.82
C GLN A 94 30.23 16.47 -1.18
N HIS A 95 29.62 15.32 -1.44
CA HIS A 95 30.05 14.01 -0.90
C HIS A 95 30.90 13.22 -1.89
N ARG A 96 31.66 13.89 -2.76
CA ARG A 96 32.62 13.23 -3.65
C ARG A 96 33.75 12.66 -2.78
N PRO A 97 33.95 11.33 -2.70
CA PRO A 97 35.06 10.75 -1.96
C PRO A 97 36.41 11.17 -2.54
#